data_AF-A0A960Q947-F1
#
_entry.id   AF-A0A960Q947-F1
#
_cell.length_a   1.000
_cell.length_b   1.000
_cell.length_c   1.000
_cell.angle_alpha   90.00
_cell.angle_beta   90.00
_cell.angle_gamma   90.00
#
_symmetry.space_group_name_H-M   'P 1'
#
loop_
_entity.id
_entity.type
_entity.pdbx_description
1 polymer ?
#
loop_
_entity_poly.entity_id
_entity_poly.type
_entity_poly.pdbx_seq_one_letter_code
_entity_poly.pdbx_strand_id
1 'polypeptide(L)'
;QDVAVDAQSLELIEEQPRGGQMSRLYRVLNPAPEAWWPRSVEVAPGPVDAVRWVSFTADAVSDVVASTTVDHRPGGVVQMVENAPDRIVFDVESQGGLAVVRRAFQPLFKARDETGERLRTTAVNLLLLGVEVPDGRHRVTLEVSEWPEIGAGLVAIGVLLLCAFLGWRR
;
A
#
# COMPACT_ATOMS: atom_id res chain seq x y z
N GLN A 1 5.46 -26.08 -21.00
CA GLN A 1 6.57 -26.14 -20.03
C GLN A 1 6.04 -25.50 -18.76
N ASP A 2 5.75 -26.32 -17.76
CA ASP A 2 5.28 -25.87 -16.46
C ASP A 2 6.35 -25.00 -15.80
N VAL A 3 6.05 -23.72 -15.58
CA VAL A 3 6.87 -22.85 -14.75
C VAL A 3 6.48 -23.17 -13.32
N ALA A 4 7.18 -24.15 -12.73
CA ALA A 4 7.16 -24.37 -11.30
C ALA A 4 7.57 -23.06 -10.63
N VAL A 5 6.71 -22.54 -9.76
CA VAL A 5 7.02 -21.43 -8.86
C VAL A 5 8.31 -21.80 -8.13
N ASP A 6 9.34 -21.02 -8.39
CA ASP A 6 10.70 -21.35 -7.99
C ASP A 6 10.84 -21.24 -6.46
N ALA A 7 10.79 -22.40 -5.80
CA ALA A 7 11.10 -22.54 -4.38
C ALA A 7 12.56 -22.14 -4.04
N GLN A 8 13.39 -21.73 -5.01
CA GLN A 8 14.77 -21.27 -4.82
C GLN A 8 14.91 -19.86 -4.21
N SER A 9 13.82 -19.14 -3.94
CA SER A 9 13.89 -17.79 -3.35
C SER A 9 13.78 -17.75 -1.81
N LEU A 10 13.75 -18.92 -1.16
CA LEU A 10 13.60 -19.07 0.28
C LEU A 10 14.84 -19.70 0.91
N GLU A 11 15.44 -19.02 1.89
CA GLU A 11 16.53 -19.53 2.71
C GLU A 11 15.97 -20.01 4.06
N LEU A 12 16.15 -21.30 4.39
CA LEU A 12 15.75 -21.82 5.71
C LEU A 12 16.66 -21.23 6.79
N ILE A 13 16.08 -20.47 7.71
CA ILE A 13 16.78 -19.82 8.83
C ILE A 13 16.77 -20.72 10.07
N GLU A 14 15.64 -21.35 10.36
CA GLU A 14 15.46 -22.14 11.56
C GLU A 14 14.44 -23.27 11.34
N GLU A 15 14.70 -24.43 11.93
CA GLU A 15 13.77 -25.55 12.02
C GLU A 15 13.71 -26.03 13.48
N GLN A 16 12.52 -26.01 14.08
CA GLN A 16 12.32 -26.40 15.48
C GLN A 16 10.99 -27.15 15.67
N PRO A 17 10.97 -28.24 16.46
CA PRO A 17 9.71 -28.85 16.89
C PRO A 17 8.99 -27.94 17.89
N ARG A 18 7.73 -27.56 17.57
CA ARG A 18 6.83 -26.82 18.48
C ARG A 18 5.45 -27.48 18.47
N GLY A 19 4.95 -27.83 19.66
CA GLY A 19 3.62 -28.43 19.81
C GLY A 19 3.43 -29.75 19.05
N GLY A 20 4.49 -30.55 18.88
CA GLY A 20 4.43 -31.80 18.12
C GLY A 20 4.46 -31.63 16.59
N GLN A 21 4.61 -30.40 16.08
CA GLN A 21 4.78 -30.12 14.66
C GLN A 21 6.15 -29.51 14.37
N MET A 22 6.68 -29.75 13.18
CA MET A 22 7.91 -29.10 12.73
C MET A 22 7.60 -27.69 12.23
N SER A 23 8.11 -26.68 12.91
CA SER A 23 8.03 -25.29 12.46
C SER A 23 9.30 -24.93 11.70
N ARG A 24 9.15 -24.26 10.54
CA ARG A 24 10.25 -23.79 9.71
C ARG A 24 10.12 -22.29 9.47
N LEU A 25 11.21 -21.56 9.68
CA LEU A 25 11.31 -20.15 9.39
C LEU A 25 12.16 -19.95 8.14
N TYR A 26 11.63 -19.24 7.16
CA TYR A 26 12.32 -18.94 5.91
C TYR A 26 12.54 -17.44 5.74
N ARG A 27 13.69 -17.06 5.18
CA ARG A 27 13.95 -15.72 4.68
C ARG A 27 13.65 -15.69 3.18
N VAL A 28 12.93 -14.65 2.76
CA VAL A 28 12.73 -14.34 1.34
C VAL A 28 13.95 -13.57 0.85
N LEU A 29 14.70 -14.14 -0.09
CA LEU A 29 15.95 -13.55 -0.57
C LEU A 29 15.72 -12.31 -1.45
N ASN A 30 14.65 -12.33 -2.25
CA ASN A 30 14.26 -11.24 -3.15
C ASN A 30 12.84 -10.79 -2.80
N PRO A 31 12.66 -10.04 -1.69
CA PRO A 31 11.34 -9.53 -1.33
C PRO A 31 10.87 -8.54 -2.40
N ALA A 32 9.54 -8.40 -2.53
CA ALA A 32 8.98 -7.39 -3.40
C ALA A 32 9.51 -5.99 -3.00
N PRO A 33 9.78 -5.11 -3.97
CA PRO A 33 10.26 -3.75 -3.71
C PRO A 33 9.24 -2.96 -2.86
N GLU A 34 9.69 -1.87 -2.22
CA GLU A 34 8.80 -1.04 -1.41
C GLU A 34 7.74 -0.31 -2.23
N ALA A 35 8.09 0.07 -3.45
CA ALA A 35 7.14 0.53 -4.46
C ALA A 35 7.64 0.12 -5.84
N TRP A 36 6.72 -0.09 -6.78
CA TRP A 36 7.05 -0.50 -8.14
C TRP A 36 5.96 -0.10 -9.13
N TRP A 37 6.32 -0.19 -10.40
CA TRP A 37 5.40 -0.13 -11.52
C TRP A 37 5.18 -1.55 -12.04
N PRO A 38 3.96 -2.13 -11.94
CA PRO A 38 3.70 -3.44 -12.49
C PRO A 38 3.80 -3.40 -14.02
N ARG A 39 4.02 -4.57 -14.62
CA ARG A 39 3.97 -4.78 -16.06
C ARG A 39 2.52 -4.83 -16.57
N SER A 40 1.61 -5.41 -15.79
CA SER A 40 0.20 -5.53 -16.16
C SER A 40 -0.71 -5.32 -14.96
N VAL A 41 -1.88 -4.74 -15.22
CA VAL A 41 -2.93 -4.51 -14.23
C VAL A 41 -4.23 -5.09 -14.76
N GLU A 42 -4.67 -6.18 -14.15
CA GLU A 42 -5.98 -6.79 -14.39
C GLU A 42 -7.02 -6.24 -13.42
N VAL A 43 -8.30 -6.39 -13.75
CA VAL A 43 -9.40 -5.98 -12.86
C VAL A 43 -10.10 -7.23 -12.33
N ALA A 44 -10.19 -7.34 -11.00
CA ALA A 44 -11.01 -8.38 -10.38
C ALA A 44 -12.47 -7.93 -10.27
N PRO A 45 -13.45 -8.73 -10.74
CA PRO A 45 -14.88 -8.45 -10.52
C PRO A 45 -15.28 -8.45 -9.05
N GLY A 46 -14.54 -9.16 -8.19
CA GLY A 46 -14.76 -9.18 -6.76
C GLY A 46 -13.60 -9.78 -5.95
N PRO A 47 -13.71 -9.77 -4.61
CA PRO A 47 -12.61 -10.21 -3.72
C PRO A 47 -12.22 -11.68 -3.90
N VAL A 48 -13.18 -12.57 -4.16
CA VAL A 48 -12.90 -14.00 -4.38
C VAL A 48 -12.09 -14.22 -5.65
N ASP A 49 -12.39 -13.48 -6.72
CA ASP A 49 -11.63 -13.54 -7.97
C ASP A 49 -10.24 -12.97 -7.80
N ALA A 50 -10.08 -11.89 -7.04
CA ALA A 50 -8.76 -11.35 -6.70
C ALA A 50 -7.92 -12.35 -5.87
N VAL A 51 -8.51 -13.04 -4.89
CA VAL A 51 -7.81 -14.12 -4.14
C VAL A 51 -7.38 -15.23 -5.09
N ARG A 52 -8.29 -15.69 -5.94
CA ARG A 52 -8.00 -16.73 -6.93
C ARG A 52 -6.84 -16.28 -7.82
N TRP A 53 -6.92 -15.07 -8.36
CA TRP A 53 -5.91 -14.50 -9.24
C TRP A 53 -4.53 -14.49 -8.57
N VAL A 54 -4.41 -13.85 -7.39
CA VAL A 54 -3.14 -13.78 -6.64
C VAL A 54 -2.60 -15.17 -6.28
N SER A 55 -3.47 -16.15 -6.00
CA SER A 55 -3.05 -17.51 -5.64
C SER A 55 -2.46 -18.30 -6.81
N PHE A 56 -2.82 -17.97 -8.05
CA PHE A 56 -2.41 -18.70 -9.24
C PHE A 56 -1.50 -17.91 -10.18
N THR A 57 -1.31 -16.61 -9.94
CA THR A 57 -0.36 -15.78 -10.68
C THR A 57 1.08 -16.19 -10.36
N ALA A 58 1.87 -16.41 -11.40
CA ALA A 58 3.28 -16.80 -11.26
C ALA A 58 4.15 -15.70 -10.65
N ASP A 59 3.87 -14.43 -10.99
CA ASP A 59 4.59 -13.25 -10.49
C ASP A 59 3.58 -12.14 -10.10
N ALA A 60 3.14 -12.18 -8.85
CA ALA A 60 2.19 -11.20 -8.30
C ALA A 60 2.81 -9.82 -8.04
N VAL A 61 4.10 -9.62 -8.35
CA VAL A 61 4.74 -8.29 -8.33
C VAL A 61 4.63 -7.68 -9.72
N SER A 62 5.03 -8.40 -10.77
CA SER A 62 5.00 -7.88 -12.13
C SER A 62 3.58 -7.80 -12.69
N ASP A 63 2.73 -8.78 -12.39
CA ASP A 63 1.35 -8.79 -12.83
C ASP A 63 0.48 -8.60 -11.59
N VAL A 64 -0.42 -7.63 -11.60
CA VAL A 64 -1.24 -7.31 -10.43
C VAL A 64 -2.72 -7.24 -10.79
N VAL A 65 -3.56 -7.39 -9.78
CA VAL A 65 -5.01 -7.22 -9.90
C VAL A 65 -5.49 -6.04 -9.08
N ALA A 66 -6.21 -5.12 -9.70
CA ALA A 66 -6.80 -3.93 -9.08
C ALA A 66 -8.29 -4.13 -8.81
N SER A 67 -8.79 -3.44 -7.79
CA SER A 67 -10.22 -3.43 -7.45
C SER A 67 -11.09 -2.58 -8.39
N THR A 68 -10.45 -1.75 -9.22
CA THR A 68 -11.10 -0.84 -10.16
C THR A 68 -10.33 -0.77 -11.46
N THR A 69 -11.01 -0.44 -12.56
CA THR A 69 -10.36 -0.20 -13.85
C THR A 69 -9.35 0.95 -13.76
N VAL A 70 -8.16 0.70 -14.32
CA VAL A 70 -7.05 1.67 -14.44
C VAL A 70 -6.55 1.63 -15.88
N ASP A 71 -6.37 2.80 -16.50
CA ASP A 71 -5.68 2.90 -17.80
C ASP A 71 -4.18 2.80 -17.57
N HIS A 72 -3.68 1.55 -17.51
CA HIS A 72 -2.29 1.26 -17.16
C HIS A 72 -1.43 1.05 -18.40
N ARG A 73 -0.32 1.80 -18.50
CA ARG A 73 0.73 1.56 -19.49
C ARG A 73 2.00 1.00 -18.83
N PRO A 74 2.60 -0.07 -19.37
CA PRO A 74 3.80 -0.67 -18.79
C PRO A 74 5.03 0.23 -18.96
N GLY A 75 6.10 -0.10 -18.24
CA GLY A 75 7.42 0.52 -18.43
C GLY A 75 7.66 1.80 -17.61
N GLY A 76 6.76 2.14 -16.68
CA GLY A 76 7.01 3.18 -15.70
C GLY A 76 8.09 2.77 -14.69
N VAL A 77 8.67 3.76 -14.03
CA VAL A 77 9.69 3.60 -12.99
C VAL A 77 9.20 4.30 -11.72
N VAL A 78 9.33 3.62 -10.58
CA VAL A 78 9.01 4.17 -9.27
C VAL A 78 10.26 4.13 -8.40
N GLN A 79 10.61 5.27 -7.81
CA GLN A 79 11.72 5.40 -6.89
C GLN A 79 11.22 5.89 -5.54
N MET A 80 11.39 5.07 -4.50
CA MET A 80 11.07 5.48 -3.14
C MET A 80 12.03 6.59 -2.68
N VAL A 81 11.47 7.69 -2.17
CA VAL A 81 12.21 8.84 -1.62
C VAL A 81 12.15 8.81 -0.09
N GLU A 82 10.97 8.56 0.47
CA GLU A 82 10.71 8.56 1.91
C GLU A 82 9.67 7.50 2.25
N ASN A 83 9.91 6.74 3.31
CA ASN A 83 8.99 5.71 3.79
C ASN A 83 8.86 5.82 5.32
N ALA A 84 8.00 6.74 5.76
CA ALA A 84 7.65 6.96 7.15
C ALA A 84 6.26 6.35 7.48
N PRO A 85 5.95 6.16 8.77
CA PRO A 85 4.68 5.57 9.20
C PRO A 85 3.44 6.36 8.75
N ASP A 86 3.50 7.67 8.69
CA ASP A 86 2.40 8.59 8.35
C ASP A 86 2.58 9.25 6.98
N ARG A 87 3.79 9.18 6.42
CA ARG A 87 4.17 9.85 5.17
C ARG A 87 5.03 8.96 4.27
N ILE A 88 4.62 8.76 3.03
CA ILE A 88 5.42 8.05 2.01
C ILE A 88 5.56 8.98 0.81
N VAL A 89 6.79 9.11 0.31
CA VAL A 89 7.09 9.93 -0.88
C VAL A 89 7.83 9.06 -1.88
N PHE A 90 7.40 9.10 -3.13
CA PHE A 90 8.08 8.42 -4.22
C PHE A 90 7.99 9.23 -5.50
N ASP A 91 9.04 9.13 -6.31
CA ASP A 91 9.10 9.72 -7.64
C ASP A 91 8.65 8.67 -8.65
N VAL A 92 7.85 9.09 -9.63
CA VAL A 92 7.33 8.25 -10.70
C VAL A 92 7.64 8.89 -12.04
N GLU A 93 8.11 8.10 -12.99
CA GLU A 93 8.18 8.44 -14.41
C GLU A 93 7.43 7.37 -15.21
N SER A 94 6.34 7.74 -15.89
CA SER A 94 5.50 6.75 -16.59
C SER A 94 4.70 7.37 -17.72
N GLN A 95 4.07 6.53 -18.54
CA GLN A 95 3.10 6.96 -19.55
C GLN A 95 1.65 7.02 -19.03
N GLY A 96 1.47 7.05 -17.71
CA GLY A 96 0.18 6.93 -17.05
C GLY A 96 -0.15 5.50 -16.65
N GLY A 97 -0.73 5.33 -15.46
CA GLY A 97 -1.10 4.02 -14.95
C GLY A 97 -1.12 3.93 -13.43
N LEU A 98 -0.50 2.88 -12.89
CA LEU A 98 -0.65 2.49 -11.49
C LEU A 98 0.72 2.25 -10.85
N ALA A 99 1.08 3.08 -9.88
CA ALA A 99 2.17 2.77 -8.98
C ALA A 99 1.63 1.93 -7.82
N VAL A 100 2.34 0.86 -7.45
CA VAL A 100 1.99 0.00 -6.32
C VAL A 100 2.98 0.22 -5.20
N VAL A 101 2.48 0.37 -3.98
CA VAL A 101 3.28 0.53 -2.76
C VAL A 101 3.05 -0.69 -1.88
N ARG A 102 4.13 -1.25 -1.32
CA ARG A 102 4.14 -2.38 -0.38
C ARG A 102 3.63 -1.96 1.00
N ARG A 103 2.39 -1.49 1.03
CA ARG A 103 1.67 -1.03 2.20
C ARG A 103 0.21 -1.42 2.08
N ALA A 104 -0.42 -1.71 3.21
CA ALA A 104 -1.84 -1.99 3.23
C ALA A 104 -2.64 -0.78 2.72
N PHE A 105 -3.57 -1.00 1.79
CA PHE A 105 -4.57 -0.03 1.39
C PHE A 105 -5.43 0.31 2.61
N GLN A 106 -5.40 1.57 3.02
CA GLN A 106 -6.28 2.12 4.03
C GLN A 106 -6.90 3.39 3.48
N PRO A 107 -8.24 3.55 3.47
CA PRO A 107 -8.91 4.73 2.90
C PRO A 107 -8.49 6.09 3.48
N LEU A 108 -7.80 6.08 4.63
CA LEU A 108 -7.24 7.25 5.30
C LEU A 108 -6.02 7.83 4.57
N PHE A 109 -5.24 7.02 3.85
CA PHE A 109 -4.13 7.54 3.03
C PHE A 109 -4.67 8.36 1.87
N LYS A 110 -4.13 9.57 1.70
CA LYS A 110 -4.42 10.44 0.58
C LYS A 110 -3.17 10.56 -0.26
N ALA A 111 -3.29 10.24 -1.55
CA ALA A 111 -2.26 10.47 -2.53
C ALA A 111 -2.42 11.86 -3.13
N ARG A 112 -1.31 12.58 -3.26
CA ARG A 112 -1.21 13.87 -3.93
C ARG A 112 0.02 13.93 -4.82
N ASP A 113 -0.06 14.67 -5.90
CA ASP A 113 1.11 15.04 -6.68
C ASP A 113 1.84 16.26 -6.07
N GLU A 114 2.88 16.73 -6.74
CA GLU A 114 3.64 17.92 -6.34
C GLU A 114 2.85 19.24 -6.41
N THR A 115 1.73 19.26 -7.14
CA THR A 115 0.84 20.43 -7.23
C THR A 115 -0.19 20.45 -6.10
N GLY A 116 -0.30 19.34 -5.36
CA GLY A 116 -1.28 19.12 -4.30
C GLY A 116 -2.59 18.53 -4.82
N GLU A 117 -2.71 18.25 -6.12
CA GLU A 117 -3.87 17.59 -6.72
C GLU A 117 -3.99 16.17 -6.17
N ARG A 118 -5.22 15.77 -5.85
CA ARG A 118 -5.48 14.47 -5.24
C ARG A 118 -5.47 13.39 -6.32
N LEU A 119 -4.59 12.42 -6.16
CA LEU A 119 -4.54 11.22 -6.99
C LEU A 119 -5.49 10.14 -6.45
N ARG A 120 -5.99 9.30 -7.36
CA ARG A 120 -6.89 8.20 -7.00
C ARG A 120 -6.07 7.05 -6.41
N THR A 121 -6.57 6.49 -5.31
CA THR A 121 -6.00 5.31 -4.66
C THR A 121 -6.93 4.12 -4.81
N THR A 122 -6.39 2.93 -5.02
CA THR A 122 -7.17 1.69 -5.15
C THR A 122 -6.48 0.53 -4.43
N ALA A 123 -7.23 -0.51 -4.07
CA ALA A 123 -6.66 -1.74 -3.54
C ALA A 123 -6.09 -2.59 -4.70
N VAL A 124 -4.89 -3.12 -4.50
CA VAL A 124 -4.15 -3.96 -5.45
C VAL A 124 -3.78 -5.28 -4.78
N ASN A 125 -3.91 -6.40 -5.47
CA ASN A 125 -3.67 -7.74 -4.92
C ASN A 125 -4.35 -7.92 -3.55
N LEU A 126 -5.62 -7.52 -3.47
CA LEU A 126 -6.51 -7.49 -2.30
C LEU A 126 -6.19 -6.44 -1.24
N LEU A 127 -4.91 -6.19 -0.95
CA LEU A 127 -4.51 -5.46 0.25
C LEU A 127 -3.47 -4.38 0.02
N LEU A 128 -2.76 -4.36 -1.11
CA LEU A 128 -1.73 -3.37 -1.38
C LEU A 128 -2.34 -2.04 -1.81
N LEU A 129 -1.62 -0.95 -1.56
CA LEU A 129 -2.00 0.38 -1.96
C LEU A 129 -1.53 0.66 -3.39
N GLY A 130 -2.46 0.85 -4.30
CA GLY A 130 -2.22 1.38 -5.64
C GLY A 130 -2.53 2.87 -5.71
N VAL A 131 -1.74 3.62 -6.48
CA VAL A 131 -1.95 5.03 -6.78
C VAL A 131 -1.99 5.21 -8.29
N GLU A 132 -3.09 5.75 -8.81
CA GLU A 132 -3.21 6.10 -10.22
C GLU A 132 -2.41 7.37 -10.50
N VAL A 133 -1.43 7.28 -11.39
CA VAL A 133 -0.50 8.38 -11.73
C VAL A 133 -0.71 8.76 -13.20
N PRO A 134 -0.84 10.06 -13.53
CA PRO A 134 -0.93 10.50 -14.91
C PRO A 134 0.39 10.35 -15.67
N ASP A 135 0.36 10.57 -16.98
CA ASP A 135 1.54 10.57 -17.84
C ASP A 135 2.54 11.65 -17.40
N GLY A 136 3.84 11.34 -17.51
CA GLY A 136 4.94 12.24 -17.18
C GLY A 136 5.71 11.84 -15.92
N ARG A 137 6.37 12.85 -15.33
CA ARG A 137 7.18 12.73 -14.12
C ARG A 137 6.47 13.42 -12.97
N HIS A 138 6.25 12.69 -11.89
CA HIS A 138 5.45 13.14 -10.74
C HIS A 138 6.17 12.78 -9.44
N ARG A 139 6.10 13.67 -8.45
CA ARG A 139 6.44 13.35 -7.07
C ARG A 139 5.17 13.11 -6.29
N VAL A 140 4.92 11.85 -5.97
CA VAL A 140 3.72 11.45 -5.24
C VAL A 140 3.98 11.45 -3.75
N THR A 141 3.11 12.13 -3.01
CA THR A 141 3.08 12.10 -1.54
C THR A 141 1.82 11.37 -1.08
N LEU A 142 2.00 10.36 -0.25
CA LEU A 142 0.97 9.66 0.50
C LEU A 142 1.02 10.12 1.96
N GLU A 143 -0.08 10.66 2.45
CA GLU A 143 -0.17 11.17 3.83
C GLU A 143 -1.47 10.72 4.51
N VAL A 144 -1.41 10.55 5.83
CA VAL A 144 -2.58 10.42 6.68
C VAL A 144 -2.95 11.79 7.22
N SER A 145 -4.24 12.15 7.13
CA SER A 145 -4.71 13.42 7.70
C SER A 145 -4.78 13.35 9.22
N GLU A 146 -4.02 14.19 9.92
CA GLU A 146 -4.03 14.35 11.38
C GLU A 146 -5.20 15.23 11.88
N TRP A 147 -5.97 15.85 10.96
CA TRP A 147 -7.07 16.77 11.32
C TRP A 147 -8.09 16.21 12.32
N PRO A 148 -8.52 14.93 12.24
CA PRO A 148 -9.45 14.38 13.21
C PRO A 148 -8.90 14.37 14.64
N GLU A 149 -7.60 14.13 14.81
CA GLU A 149 -6.94 14.07 16.11
C GLU A 149 -6.80 15.48 16.71
N ILE A 150 -6.41 16.45 15.89
CA ILE A 150 -6.38 17.87 16.29
C ILE A 150 -7.79 18.33 16.71
N GLY A 151 -8.81 17.99 15.92
CA GLY A 151 -10.21 18.33 16.22
C GLY A 151 -10.68 17.71 17.54
N ALA A 152 -10.39 16.42 17.77
CA ALA A 152 -10.72 15.76 19.02
C ALA A 152 -10.02 16.40 20.22
N GLY A 153 -8.74 16.77 20.07
CA GLY A 153 -7.98 17.48 21.10
C GLY A 153 -8.60 18.83 21.48
N LEU A 154 -8.99 19.63 20.49
CA LEU A 154 -9.66 20.92 20.72
C LEU A 154 -11.00 20.75 21.44
N VAL A 155 -11.80 19.74 21.08
CA VAL A 155 -13.07 19.44 21.76
C VAL A 155 -12.82 19.03 23.21
N ALA A 156 -11.84 18.16 23.46
CA ALA A 156 -11.49 17.74 24.81
C ALA A 156 -11.05 18.91 25.71
N ILE A 157 -10.23 19.82 25.18
CA ILE A 157 -9.83 21.05 25.87
C ILE A 157 -11.06 21.92 26.16
N GLY A 158 -11.96 22.10 25.20
CA GLY A 158 -13.20 22.86 25.39
C GLY A 158 -14.08 22.30 26.51
N VAL A 159 -14.25 20.97 26.56
CA VAL A 159 -15.00 20.28 27.63
C VAL A 159 -14.32 20.46 28.99
N LEU A 160 -12.99 20.31 29.04
CA LEU A 160 -12.23 20.50 30.28
C LEU A 160 -12.39 21.92 30.84
N LEU A 161 -12.29 22.94 29.98
CA LEU A 161 -12.47 24.34 30.37
C LEU A 161 -13.89 24.62 30.85
N LEU A 162 -14.90 24.05 30.19
CA LEU A 162 -16.29 24.16 30.61
C LEU A 162 -16.51 23.53 32.00
N CYS A 163 -15.98 22.33 32.23
CA CYS A 163 -16.05 21.66 33.53
C CYS A 163 -15.33 22.45 34.63
N ALA A 164 -14.13 22.98 34.34
CA ALA A 164 -13.40 23.82 35.28
C ALA A 164 -14.16 25.11 35.63
N PHE A 165 -14.75 25.76 34.64
CA PHE A 165 -15.56 26.96 34.83
C PHE A 165 -16.82 26.68 35.67
N LEU A 166 -17.55 25.60 35.37
CA LEU A 166 -18.73 25.21 36.13
C LEU A 166 -18.39 24.76 37.56
N GLY A 167 -17.23 24.10 37.74
CA GLY A 167 -16.72 23.70 39.04
C GLY A 167 -16.30 24.90 39.91
N TRP A 168 -15.68 25.92 39.31
CA TRP A 168 -15.27 27.14 40.03
C TRP A 168 -16.47 28.02 40.45
N ARG A 169 -17.61 27.90 39.75
CA ARG A 169 -18.83 28.64 40.12
C ARG A 169 -19.65 28.01 41.25
N ARG A 170 -19.26 26.84 41.74
CA ARG A 170 -19.87 26.18 42.91
C ARG A 170 -19.04 26.42 44.16
#